data_AF-A0A9R0R8T5-F1
#
_entry.id   AF-A0A9R0R8T5-F1
#
_cell.length_a   1.000
_cell.length_b   1.000
_cell.length_c   1.000
_cell.angle_alpha   90.00
_cell.angle_beta   90.00
_cell.angle_gamma   90.00
#
_symmetry.space_group_name_H-M   'P 1'
#
loop_
_entity.id
_entity.type
_entity.pdbx_description
1 polymer ?
#
loop_
_entity_poly.entity_id
_entity_poly.type
_entity_poly.pdbx_seq_one_letter_code
_entity_poly.pdbx_strand_id
1 'polypeptide(L)' 'MRTEPVHWARAFFPYGSNCESVDNNLCESFNNAIIESRFYPIISQQEMIRKKVYVRIQEQRSKSSK' A
#
# COMPACT_ATOMS: atom_id res chain seq x y z
N MET A 1 -6.65 22.01 6.39
CA MET A 1 -6.04 22.40 5.09
C MET A 1 -7.06 22.08 4.00
N ARG A 2 -7.58 23.10 3.29
CA ARG A 2 -8.36 22.85 2.06
C ARG A 2 -7.35 22.78 0.92
N THR A 3 -6.95 21.58 0.54
CA THR A 3 -6.05 21.39 -0.60
C THR A 3 -6.86 21.42 -1.89
N GLU A 4 -6.45 22.24 -2.84
CA GLU A 4 -7.15 22.34 -4.13
C GLU A 4 -7.07 21.02 -4.91
N PRO A 5 -8.17 20.53 -5.52
CA PRO A 5 -8.23 19.25 -6.22
C PRO A 5 -7.16 19.05 -7.28
N VAL A 6 -6.70 20.13 -7.90
CA VAL A 6 -5.66 20.14 -8.94
C VAL A 6 -4.36 19.45 -8.52
N HIS A 7 -4.06 19.39 -7.21
CA HIS A 7 -2.82 18.81 -6.70
C HIS A 7 -2.90 17.32 -6.34
N TRP A 8 -4.09 16.73 -6.25
CA TRP A 8 -4.28 15.38 -5.73
C TRP A 8 -5.34 14.54 -6.45
N ALA A 9 -6.27 15.16 -7.16
CA ALA A 9 -7.27 14.46 -7.95
C ALA A 9 -6.76 14.25 -9.38
N ARG A 10 -6.65 12.97 -9.76
CA ARG A 10 -6.19 12.51 -11.09
C ARG A 10 -6.93 13.20 -12.25
N ALA A 11 -8.20 13.56 -12.06
CA ALA A 11 -9.03 14.23 -13.08
C ALA A 11 -8.48 15.58 -13.57
N PHE A 12 -7.60 16.23 -12.81
CA PHE A 12 -7.03 17.54 -13.14
C PHE A 12 -5.59 17.46 -13.64
N PHE A 13 -5.01 16.27 -13.75
CA PHE A 13 -3.64 16.10 -14.22
C PHE A 13 -3.57 16.15 -15.75
N PRO A 14 -2.56 16.83 -16.34
CA PRO A 14 -2.34 16.84 -17.78
C PRO A 14 -2.19 15.42 -18.34
N TYR A 15 -2.56 15.23 -19.61
CA TYR A 15 -2.29 13.97 -20.31
C TYR A 15 -0.78 13.68 -20.33
N GLY A 16 -0.38 12.47 -19.93
CA GLY A 16 1.03 12.10 -19.79
C GLY A 16 1.66 12.35 -18.41
N SER A 17 0.89 12.90 -17.45
CA SER A 17 1.29 13.01 -16.03
C SER A 17 1.23 11.66 -15.29
N ASN A 18 1.59 10.58 -15.98
CA ASN A 18 1.62 9.24 -15.42
C ASN A 18 3.06 8.97 -14.99
N CYS A 19 3.28 8.83 -13.68
CA CYS A 19 4.57 8.38 -13.19
C CYS A 19 4.53 6.84 -13.10
N GLU A 20 5.23 6.15 -14.00
CA GLU A 20 5.36 4.67 -14.00
C GLU A 20 5.83 4.12 -12.64
N SER A 21 6.56 4.94 -11.88
CA SER A 21 7.07 4.57 -10.56
C SER A 21 5.98 4.37 -9.51
N VAL A 22 4.79 4.97 -9.66
CA VAL A 22 3.74 4.92 -8.62
C VAL A 22 2.99 3.58 -8.63
N ASP A 23 2.73 3.04 -9.83
CA ASP A 23 1.99 1.77 -9.96
C ASP A 23 2.89 0.56 -9.72
N ASN A 24 4.15 0.61 -10.16
CA ASN A 24 5.05 -0.51 -9.97
C ASN A 24 5.48 -0.67 -8.49
N ASN A 25 5.69 0.43 -7.76
CA ASN A 25 6.14 0.38 -6.37
C ASN A 25 5.10 -0.26 -5.43
N LEU A 26 3.80 0.04 -5.59
CA LEU A 26 2.78 -0.55 -4.72
C LEU A 26 2.64 -2.06 -4.96
N CYS A 27 2.58 -2.47 -6.22
CA CYS A 27 2.50 -3.88 -6.60
C CYS A 27 3.78 -4.64 -6.19
N GLU A 28 4.95 -4.09 -6.44
CA GLU A 28 6.24 -4.66 -6.02
C GLU A 28 6.33 -4.78 -4.51
N SER A 29 5.97 -3.73 -3.77
CA SER A 29 5.98 -3.72 -2.31
C SER A 29 5.03 -4.78 -1.74
N PHE A 30 3.81 -4.89 -2.30
CA PHE A 30 2.85 -5.90 -1.88
C PHE A 30 3.34 -7.32 -2.20
N ASN A 31 3.81 -7.57 -3.42
CA ASN A 31 4.33 -8.87 -3.85
C ASN A 31 5.51 -9.32 -2.98
N ASN A 32 6.43 -8.40 -2.68
CA ASN A 32 7.54 -8.67 -1.75
C ASN A 32 7.04 -8.94 -0.32
N ALA A 33 5.99 -8.26 0.13
CA ALA A 33 5.44 -8.46 1.46
C ALA A 33 4.80 -9.84 1.64
N ILE A 34 4.30 -10.46 0.57
CA ILE A 34 3.59 -11.75 0.63
C ILE A 34 4.38 -12.93 0.06
N ILE A 35 5.60 -12.71 -0.45
CA ILE A 35 6.41 -13.75 -1.12
C ILE A 35 6.51 -15.03 -0.27
N GLU A 36 6.80 -14.89 1.02
CA GLU A 36 6.93 -16.02 1.94
C GLU A 36 5.58 -16.72 2.18
N SER A 37 4.52 -15.95 2.36
CA SER A 37 3.19 -16.49 2.64
C SER A 37 2.63 -17.33 1.48
N ARG A 38 3.07 -17.09 0.24
CA ARG A 38 2.63 -17.82 -0.96
C ARG A 38 3.07 -19.28 -0.98
N PHE A 39 4.05 -19.67 -0.17
CA PHE A 39 4.50 -21.06 -0.06
C PHE A 39 3.64 -21.91 0.87
N TYR A 40 2.61 -21.33 1.50
CA TYR A 40 1.74 -22.00 2.45
C TYR A 40 0.35 -22.27 1.86
N PRO A 41 -0.40 -23.26 2.40
CA PRO A 41 -1.80 -23.46 2.03
C PRO A 41 -2.64 -22.19 2.23
N ILE A 42 -3.69 -22.02 1.43
CA ILE A 42 -4.47 -20.77 1.36
C ILE A 42 -4.90 -20.21 2.73
N ILE A 43 -5.33 -21.07 3.66
CA ILE A 43 -5.75 -20.66 5.00
C ILE A 43 -4.56 -20.06 5.77
N SER A 44 -3.42 -20.76 5.77
CA SER A 44 -2.19 -20.30 6.42
C SER A 44 -1.62 -19.04 5.77
N GLN A 45 -1.64 -18.97 4.43
CA GLN A 45 -1.24 -17.78 3.67
C GLN A 45 -2.06 -16.55 4.11
N GLN A 46 -3.38 -16.67 4.14
CA GLN A 46 -4.27 -15.58 4.52
C GLN A 46 -4.05 -15.14 5.98
N GLU A 47 -3.85 -16.09 6.89
CA GLU A 47 -3.57 -15.77 8.30
C GLU A 47 -2.23 -15.04 8.48
N MET A 48 -1.19 -15.42 7.72
CA MET A 48 0.09 -14.72 7.72
C MET A 48 -0.05 -13.28 7.21
N ILE A 49 -0.77 -13.07 6.10
CA ILE A 49 -1.03 -11.74 5.54
C ILE A 49 -1.80 -10.89 6.55
N ARG A 50 -2.86 -11.44 7.16
CA ARG A 50 -3.68 -10.75 8.17
C ARG A 50 -2.84 -10.27 9.35
N LYS A 51 -2.01 -11.14 9.93
CA LYS A 51 -1.12 -10.79 11.06
C LYS A 51 -0.18 -9.64 10.68
N LYS A 52 0.45 -9.72 9.50
CA LYS A 52 1.38 -8.69 9.00
C LYS A 52 0.71 -7.33 8.83
N VAL A 53 -0.50 -7.31 8.27
CA VAL A 53 -1.30 -6.08 8.12
C VAL A 53 -1.68 -5.49 9.48
N TYR A 54 -2.10 -6.33 10.44
CA TYR A 54 -2.52 -5.88 11.76
C TYR A 54 -1.39 -5.20 12.55
N VAL A 55 -0.20 -5.81 12.54
CA VAL A 55 1.01 -5.23 13.16
C VAL A 55 1.34 -3.89 12.51
N ARG A 56 1.36 -3.82 11.17
CA ARG A 56 1.66 -2.57 10.46
C ARG A 56 0.66 -1.46 10.80
N ILE A 57 -0.64 -1.75 10.86
CA ILE A 57 -1.65 -0.77 11.25
C ILE A 57 -1.39 -0.25 12.67
N GLN A 58 -1.10 -1.14 13.61
CA GLN A 58 -0.82 -0.75 14.99
C GLN A 58 0.43 0.13 15.09
N GLU A 59 1.52 -0.22 14.40
CA GLU A 59 2.73 0.59 14.35
C GLU A 59 2.48 1.99 13.78
N GLN A 60 1.68 2.09 12.70
CA GLN A 60 1.35 3.38 12.07
C GLN A 60 0.49 4.25 12.99
N ARG A 61 -0.47 3.64 13.72
CA ARG A 61 -1.25 4.35 14.74
C ARG A 61 -0.35 4.90 15.84
N SER A 62 0.57 4.09 16.36
CA SER A 62 1.52 4.50 17.39
C SER A 62 2.46 5.62 16.90
N LYS A 63 2.90 5.57 15.63
CA LYS A 63 3.73 6.62 15.02
C LYS A 63 2.96 7.93 14.84
N SER A 64 1.69 7.86 14.44
CA SER A 64 0.85 9.05 14.25
C SER A 64 0.46 9.74 15.56
N SER A 65 0.58 9.06 16.70
CA SER A 65 0.30 9.63 18.03
C SER A 65 1.51 10.33 18.65
N LYS A 66 2.68 10.31 18.01
CA LYS A 66 3.88 11.07 18.38
C LYS A 66 3.97 12.32 17.53
#